data_AF-A0A0F9T8N4-F1
#
_entry.id   AF-A0A0F9T8N4-F1
#
_cell.length_a   1.000
_cell.length_b   1.000
_cell.length_c   1.000
_cell.angle_alpha   90.00
_cell.angle_beta   90.00
_cell.angle_gamma   90.00
#
_symmetry.space_group_name_H-M   'P 1'
#
loop_
_entity.id
_entity.type
_entity.pdbx_description
1 polymer ?
#
loop_
_entity_poly.entity_id
_entity_poly.type
_entity_poly.pdbx_seq_one_letter_code
_entity_poly.pdbx_strand_id
1 'polypeptide(L)'
;GWESLDQYGSFDPSPYVVNHELEGLFMMGGAHELTLDQIVKAGLYINPPMVPTCKTHMTQYHRSHDADCWRGAKPVEFPQIAGMDLQPFPCEFCERVLPTMEAKEQHQSVFHKEEKGNIQQGQSLGTSLADALRNTNLLPAQVSEESLLKRIEELKAELAEKDASETMSATVAEATTVTIEEPVGGHPHSYPKAMGSKCRTPGCTATRGTAFQARSKP
;
A
#
# COMPACT_ATOMS: atom_id res chain seq x y z
N GLY A 1 -5.44 23.45 30.94
CA GLY A 1 -6.57 23.97 30.16
C GLY A 1 -6.24 23.78 28.70
N TRP A 2 -7.23 23.55 27.84
CA TRP A 2 -7.01 23.58 26.39
C TRP A 2 -6.99 25.04 25.94
N GLU A 3 -5.91 25.46 25.29
CA GLU A 3 -5.75 26.81 24.73
C GLU A 3 -5.92 26.74 23.22
N SER A 4 -6.82 27.57 22.67
CA SER A 4 -7.03 27.64 21.22
C SER A 4 -5.77 28.18 20.55
N LEU A 5 -5.22 27.43 19.60
CA LEU A 5 -4.12 27.91 18.77
C LEU A 5 -4.69 28.80 17.66
N ASP A 6 -4.95 30.07 17.99
CA ASP A 6 -5.44 31.08 17.03
C ASP A 6 -4.41 31.38 15.91
N GLN A 7 -3.19 30.86 16.06
CA GLN A 7 -2.07 31.00 15.13
C GLN A 7 -2.33 30.32 13.77
N TYR A 8 -3.25 29.36 13.71
CA TYR A 8 -3.48 28.55 12.50
C TYR A 8 -4.62 29.07 11.60
N GLY A 9 -5.30 30.15 12.00
CA GLY A 9 -6.38 30.75 11.22
C GLY A 9 -7.68 29.91 11.19
N SER A 10 -8.66 30.38 10.42
CA SER A 10 -9.93 29.68 10.23
C SER A 10 -9.86 28.74 9.04
N PHE A 11 -10.30 27.50 9.23
CA PHE A 11 -10.33 26.46 8.20
C PHE A 11 -11.70 26.39 7.55
N ASP A 12 -11.75 26.46 6.23
CA ASP A 12 -12.94 26.12 5.45
C ASP A 12 -13.04 24.59 5.36
N PRO A 13 -14.13 23.94 5.85
CA PRO A 13 -14.30 22.49 5.83
C PRO A 13 -14.63 21.96 4.42
N SER A 14 -13.83 22.34 3.43
CA SER A 14 -13.94 21.83 2.07
C SER A 14 -13.52 20.36 2.02
N PRO A 15 -14.05 19.56 1.06
CA PRO A 15 -13.63 18.17 0.88
C PRO A 15 -12.12 18.00 0.69
N TYR A 16 -11.44 19.01 0.15
CA TYR A 16 -9.99 18.99 0.03
C TYR A 16 -9.31 19.03 1.41
N VAL A 17 -9.69 20.00 2.26
CA VAL A 17 -9.11 20.19 3.59
C VAL A 17 -9.35 18.96 4.48
N VAL A 18 -10.51 18.32 4.38
CA VAL A 18 -10.81 17.07 5.11
C VAL A 18 -9.89 15.92 4.70
N ASN A 19 -9.41 15.87 3.46
CA ASN A 19 -8.46 14.85 3.03
C ASN A 19 -6.99 15.25 3.24
N HIS A 20 -6.74 16.52 3.61
CA HIS A 20 -5.41 17.11 3.76
C HIS A 20 -5.33 17.90 5.08
N GLU A 21 -5.82 17.30 6.17
CA GLU A 21 -6.04 17.99 7.46
C GLU A 21 -4.77 18.63 8.03
N LEU A 22 -3.61 18.02 7.75
CA LEU A 22 -2.31 18.49 8.25
C LEU A 22 -1.58 19.42 7.28
N GLU A 23 -2.08 19.63 6.05
CA GLU A 23 -1.38 20.45 5.06
C GLU A 23 -1.23 21.90 5.53
N GLY A 24 -2.28 22.48 6.13
CA GLY A 24 -2.22 23.81 6.74
C GLY A 24 -1.16 23.92 7.83
N LEU A 25 -1.08 22.91 8.70
CA LEU A 25 -0.06 22.83 9.74
C LEU A 25 1.35 22.81 9.13
N PHE A 26 1.57 22.00 8.10
CA PHE A 26 2.87 21.86 7.45
C PHE A 26 3.29 23.09 6.65
N MET A 27 2.35 23.77 5.97
CA MET A 27 2.61 25.03 5.29
C MET A 27 3.13 26.11 6.24
N MET A 28 2.66 26.11 7.49
CA MET A 28 3.09 27.04 8.54
C MET A 28 4.33 26.58 9.31
N GLY A 29 4.96 25.46 8.91
CA GLY A 29 6.14 24.92 9.60
C GLY A 29 5.82 24.19 10.90
N GLY A 30 4.56 23.89 11.18
CA GLY A 30 4.09 23.17 12.37
C GLY A 30 4.42 21.67 12.39
N ALA A 31 5.36 21.20 11.56
CA ALA A 31 5.81 19.81 11.56
C ALA A 31 6.37 19.39 12.94
N HIS A 32 6.96 20.32 13.67
CA HIS A 32 7.52 20.13 15.01
C HIS A 32 6.45 19.96 16.12
N GLU A 33 5.20 20.33 15.84
CA GLU A 33 4.08 20.23 16.78
C GLU A 33 3.52 18.80 16.87
N LEU A 34 3.80 17.97 15.87
CA LEU A 34 3.40 16.57 15.91
C LEU A 34 4.29 15.79 16.87
N THR A 35 3.66 14.98 17.71
CA THR A 35 4.38 14.01 18.54
C THR A 35 4.98 12.91 17.66
N LEU A 36 6.08 12.33 18.13
CA LEU A 36 6.73 11.20 17.46
C LEU A 36 5.74 10.04 17.18
N ASP A 37 4.88 9.72 18.16
CA ASP A 37 3.87 8.67 18.04
C ASP A 37 2.87 8.97 16.92
N GLN A 38 2.42 10.22 16.78
CA GLN A 38 1.52 10.63 15.69
C GLN A 38 2.21 10.49 14.32
N ILE A 39 3.47 10.92 14.21
CA ILE A 39 4.25 10.81 12.97
C ILE A 39 4.39 9.34 12.54
N VAL A 40 4.74 8.47 13.48
CA VAL A 40 4.92 7.03 13.23
C VAL A 40 3.57 6.40 12.89
N LYS A 41 2.53 6.54 13.72
CA LYS A 41 1.22 5.90 13.49
C LYS A 41 0.55 6.33 12.20
N ALA A 42 0.63 7.61 11.86
CA ALA A 42 0.08 8.11 10.60
C ALA A 42 0.90 7.71 9.37
N GLY A 43 2.11 7.16 9.56
CA GLY A 43 3.00 6.78 8.47
C GLY A 43 3.56 7.95 7.68
N LEU A 44 3.62 9.13 8.30
CA LEU A 44 4.14 10.35 7.67
C LEU A 44 5.64 10.24 7.35
N TYR A 45 6.37 9.36 8.04
CA TYR A 45 7.78 9.11 7.75
C TYR A 45 8.01 8.25 6.48
N ILE A 46 7.02 7.44 6.09
CA ILE A 46 7.09 6.59 4.89
C ILE A 46 6.68 7.39 3.65
N ASN A 47 5.58 8.12 3.74
CA ASN A 47 5.06 8.95 2.66
C ASN A 47 4.79 10.37 3.18
N PRO A 48 5.84 11.20 3.32
CA PRO A 48 5.68 12.56 3.82
C PRO A 48 4.84 13.38 2.84
N PRO A 49 3.84 14.13 3.32
CA PRO A 49 3.03 14.97 2.46
C PRO A 49 3.88 16.07 1.81
N MET A 50 3.49 16.48 0.62
CA MET A 50 4.15 17.56 -0.11
C MET A 50 3.54 18.89 0.30
N VAL A 51 4.39 19.90 0.51
CA VAL A 51 3.93 21.27 0.81
C VAL A 51 3.99 22.12 -0.46
N PRO A 52 2.86 22.73 -0.89
CA PRO A 52 2.85 23.57 -2.07
C PRO A 52 3.69 24.83 -1.85
N THR A 53 4.38 25.28 -2.90
CA THR A 53 5.27 26.45 -2.86
C THR A 53 4.53 27.76 -2.66
N CYS A 54 3.24 27.82 -3.02
CA CYS A 54 2.42 29.01 -2.82
C CYS A 54 2.14 29.33 -1.34
N LYS A 55 2.32 28.34 -0.44
CA LYS A 55 2.09 28.45 1.02
C LYS A 55 0.77 29.12 1.40
N THR A 56 -0.23 29.01 0.53
CA THR A 56 -1.53 29.65 0.70
C THR A 56 -2.54 28.55 0.98
N HIS A 57 -3.17 28.60 2.17
CA HIS A 57 -4.19 27.64 2.54
C HIS A 57 -5.40 27.73 1.60
N MET A 58 -6.11 26.62 1.43
CA MET A 58 -7.35 26.62 0.67
C MET A 58 -8.45 27.41 1.38
N THR A 59 -9.00 28.40 0.69
CA THR A 59 -10.06 29.29 1.18
C THR A 59 -11.09 29.52 0.09
N GLN A 60 -12.16 30.25 0.38
CA GLN A 60 -13.11 30.69 -0.65
C GLN A 60 -12.47 31.44 -1.83
N TYR A 61 -11.31 32.09 -1.60
CA TYR A 61 -10.55 32.84 -2.60
C TYR A 61 -9.42 32.02 -3.25
N HIS A 62 -8.92 30.97 -2.57
CA HIS A 62 -7.90 30.06 -3.06
C HIS A 62 -8.45 28.63 -3.08
N ARG A 63 -9.15 28.27 -4.16
CA ARG A 63 -9.95 27.04 -4.22
C ARG A 63 -9.20 25.80 -4.71
N SER A 64 -7.96 25.94 -5.15
CA SER A 64 -7.14 24.82 -5.61
C SER A 64 -5.69 25.25 -5.72
N HIS A 65 -4.78 24.29 -5.57
CA HIS A 65 -3.38 24.46 -5.93
C HIS A 65 -3.19 24.18 -7.42
N ASP A 66 -2.75 25.19 -8.17
CA ASP A 66 -2.38 25.04 -9.58
C ASP A 66 -1.12 24.18 -9.73
N ALA A 67 -0.86 23.68 -10.94
CA ALA A 67 0.35 22.91 -11.23
C ALA A 67 1.65 23.64 -10.81
N ASP A 68 1.64 24.98 -10.89
CA ASP A 68 2.78 25.83 -10.48
C ASP A 68 3.01 25.82 -8.97
N CYS A 69 1.97 25.64 -8.17
CA CYS A 69 2.10 25.50 -6.71
C CYS A 69 2.87 24.22 -6.34
N TRP A 70 2.82 23.20 -7.20
CA TRP A 70 3.50 21.93 -6.97
C TRP A 70 4.89 21.87 -7.60
N ARG A 71 5.22 22.78 -8.52
CA ARG A 71 6.57 22.87 -9.07
C ARG A 71 7.54 23.32 -7.98
N GLY A 72 8.41 22.40 -7.57
CA GLY A 72 9.38 22.63 -6.50
C GLY A 72 8.79 22.49 -5.09
N ALA A 73 7.58 21.92 -4.96
CA ALA A 73 7.09 21.47 -3.67
C ALA A 73 8.10 20.49 -3.06
N LYS A 74 8.26 20.56 -1.74
CA LYS A 74 9.17 19.69 -1.00
C LYS A 74 8.35 18.81 -0.05
N PRO A 75 8.81 17.56 0.19
CA PRO A 75 8.23 16.74 1.24
C PRO A 75 8.47 17.42 2.59
N VAL A 76 7.54 17.24 3.52
CA VAL A 76 7.71 17.69 4.91
C VAL A 76 8.85 16.92 5.55
N GLU A 77 9.78 17.65 6.16
CA GLU A 77 10.82 17.08 7.00
C GLU A 77 10.34 17.06 8.45
N PHE A 78 10.62 15.95 9.15
CA PHE A 78 10.24 15.75 10.55
C PHE A 78 11.51 15.66 11.40
N PRO A 79 11.95 16.75 12.04
CA PRO A 79 13.16 16.75 12.88
C PRO A 79 13.11 15.73 14.03
N GLN A 80 11.91 15.39 14.51
CA GLN A 80 11.70 14.49 15.65
C GLN A 80 12.12 13.04 15.38
N ILE A 81 12.15 12.62 14.11
CA ILE A 81 12.58 11.28 13.70
C ILE A 81 14.03 11.26 13.20
N ALA A 82 14.72 12.40 13.19
CA ALA A 82 16.08 12.48 12.70
C ALA A 82 17.01 11.62 13.58
N GLY A 83 17.62 10.60 12.99
CA GLY A 83 18.52 9.67 13.70
C GLY A 83 17.83 8.44 14.32
N MET A 84 16.52 8.28 14.12
CA MET A 84 15.80 7.06 14.52
C MET A 84 15.80 6.04 13.40
N ASP A 85 16.08 4.78 13.71
CA ASP A 85 15.91 3.65 12.79
C ASP A 85 14.45 3.18 12.83
N LEU A 86 13.62 3.78 11.96
CA LEU A 86 12.22 3.40 11.78
C LEU A 86 12.11 2.40 10.65
N GLN A 87 11.96 1.12 10.99
CA GLN A 87 11.78 0.06 10.00
C GLN A 87 10.30 -0.07 9.63
N PRO A 88 9.95 0.07 8.34
CA PRO A 88 8.58 -0.09 7.92
C PRO A 88 8.19 -1.58 7.85
N PHE A 89 6.90 -1.87 7.94
CA PHE A 89 6.36 -3.23 7.99
C PHE A 89 5.69 -3.61 6.67
N PRO A 90 6.37 -4.35 5.78
CA PRO A 90 5.76 -4.80 4.53
C PRO A 90 4.66 -5.83 4.80
N CYS A 91 3.57 -5.72 4.03
CA CYS A 91 2.54 -6.75 4.01
C CYS A 91 3.08 -8.02 3.34
N GLU A 92 2.68 -9.19 3.84
CA GLU A 92 3.08 -10.51 3.31
C GLU A 92 2.28 -10.93 2.08
N PHE A 93 1.13 -10.30 1.84
CA PHE A 93 0.18 -10.69 0.79
C PHE A 93 0.13 -9.68 -0.36
N CYS A 94 0.61 -8.45 -0.16
CA CYS A 94 0.67 -7.42 -1.18
C CYS A 94 1.90 -6.53 -1.01
N GLU A 95 2.19 -5.70 -2.01
CA GLU A 95 3.36 -4.80 -2.03
C GLU A 95 3.21 -3.57 -1.10
N ARG A 96 2.13 -3.50 -0.31
CA ARG A 96 1.89 -2.34 0.57
C ARG A 96 2.81 -2.37 1.78
N VAL A 97 3.38 -1.21 2.07
CA VAL A 97 4.25 -0.98 3.23
C VAL A 97 3.48 -0.20 4.30
N LEU A 98 3.46 -0.71 5.54
CA LEU A 98 2.68 -0.16 6.64
C LEU A 98 3.59 0.43 7.72
N PRO A 99 3.12 1.45 8.46
CA PRO A 99 3.96 2.17 9.41
C PRO A 99 4.25 1.43 10.72
N THR A 100 3.31 0.61 11.19
CA THR A 100 3.43 -0.15 12.43
C THR A 100 2.98 -1.59 12.23
N MET A 101 3.37 -2.46 13.16
CA MET A 101 2.97 -3.86 13.16
C MET A 101 1.46 -4.03 13.31
N GLU A 102 0.83 -3.22 14.17
CA GLU A 102 -0.63 -3.22 14.36
C GLU A 102 -1.36 -2.80 13.07
N ALA A 103 -0.84 -1.78 12.38
CA ALA A 103 -1.38 -1.35 11.09
C ALA A 103 -1.25 -2.45 10.03
N LYS A 104 -0.13 -3.19 10.02
CA LYS A 104 0.06 -4.37 9.17
C LYS A 104 -0.97 -5.46 9.50
N GLU A 105 -1.13 -5.82 10.77
CA GLU A 105 -2.08 -6.87 11.19
C GLU A 105 -3.52 -6.50 10.84
N GLN A 106 -3.92 -5.25 11.08
CA GLN A 106 -5.23 -4.72 10.74
C GLN A 106 -5.43 -4.70 9.21
N HIS A 107 -4.44 -4.23 8.45
CA HIS A 107 -4.50 -4.26 7.00
C HIS A 107 -4.71 -5.69 6.49
N GLN A 108 -3.94 -6.64 6.99
CA GLN A 108 -4.07 -8.04 6.62
C GLN A 108 -5.42 -8.65 7.03
N SER A 109 -5.98 -8.28 8.20
CA SER A 109 -7.26 -8.83 8.64
C SER A 109 -8.46 -8.30 7.84
N VAL A 110 -8.35 -7.07 7.31
CA VAL A 110 -9.41 -6.44 6.51
C VAL A 110 -9.28 -6.76 5.03
N PHE A 111 -8.09 -6.61 4.45
CA PHE A 111 -7.86 -6.73 3.00
C PHE A 111 -7.49 -8.13 2.55
N HIS A 112 -6.92 -8.96 3.43
CA HIS A 112 -6.47 -10.32 3.12
C HIS A 112 -7.21 -11.37 3.97
N LYS A 113 -8.51 -11.13 4.18
CA LYS A 113 -9.36 -11.97 5.02
C LYS A 113 -9.48 -13.39 4.45
N GLU A 114 -9.53 -13.54 3.14
CA GLU A 114 -9.66 -14.85 2.48
C GLU A 114 -8.37 -15.65 2.59
N GLU A 115 -7.23 -15.03 2.30
CA GLU A 115 -5.92 -15.66 2.41
C GLU A 115 -5.60 -16.02 3.86
N LYS A 116 -5.85 -15.11 4.81
CA LYS A 116 -5.74 -15.42 6.24
C LYS A 116 -6.72 -16.52 6.66
N GLY A 117 -7.94 -16.49 6.13
CA GLY A 117 -8.95 -17.53 6.37
C GLY A 117 -8.47 -18.90 5.92
N ASN A 118 -7.88 -19.00 4.73
CA ASN A 118 -7.33 -20.25 4.19
C ASN A 118 -6.15 -20.75 5.02
N ILE A 119 -5.26 -19.86 5.47
CA ILE A 119 -4.15 -20.23 6.36
C ILE A 119 -4.69 -20.76 7.70
N GLN A 120 -5.66 -20.07 8.31
CA GLN A 120 -6.27 -20.48 9.58
C GLN A 120 -7.05 -21.80 9.44
N GLN A 121 -7.75 -21.99 8.33
CA GLN A 121 -8.43 -23.26 8.02
C GLN A 121 -7.42 -24.38 7.82
N GLY A 122 -6.33 -24.15 7.08
CA GLY A 122 -5.25 -25.13 6.91
C GLY A 122 -4.61 -25.52 8.24
N GLN A 123 -4.36 -24.56 9.12
CA GLN A 123 -3.84 -24.82 10.47
C GLN A 123 -4.82 -25.58 11.35
N SER A 124 -6.12 -25.23 11.33
CA SER A 124 -7.14 -25.93 12.13
C SER A 124 -7.41 -27.35 11.64
N LEU A 125 -7.37 -27.57 10.32
CA LEU A 125 -7.44 -28.91 9.73
C LEU A 125 -6.19 -29.74 10.06
N GLY A 126 -5.01 -29.16 9.91
CA GLY A 126 -3.74 -29.83 10.21
C GLY A 126 -3.63 -30.26 11.68
N THR A 127 -4.03 -29.39 12.60
CA THR A 127 -4.07 -29.69 14.04
C THR A 127 -5.10 -30.76 14.37
N SER A 128 -6.32 -30.65 13.83
CA SER A 128 -7.37 -31.66 14.02
C SER A 128 -6.96 -33.05 13.50
N LEU A 129 -6.27 -33.10 12.36
CA LEU A 129 -5.75 -34.35 11.80
C LEU A 129 -4.62 -34.92 12.67
N ALA A 130 -3.68 -34.08 13.13
CA ALA A 130 -2.60 -34.50 14.01
C ALA A 130 -3.14 -35.06 15.33
N ASP A 131 -4.16 -34.43 15.92
CA ASP A 131 -4.81 -34.91 17.13
C ASP A 131 -5.59 -36.20 16.90
N ALA A 132 -6.29 -36.32 15.75
CA ALA A 132 -6.96 -37.57 15.38
C ALA A 132 -5.98 -38.73 15.24
N LEU A 133 -4.81 -38.50 14.62
CA LEU A 133 -3.76 -39.52 14.48
C LEU A 133 -3.13 -39.91 15.83
N ARG A 134 -2.98 -38.96 16.76
CA ARG A 134 -2.52 -39.24 18.13
C ARG A 134 -3.55 -40.05 18.93
N ASN A 135 -4.83 -39.69 18.82
CA ASN A 135 -5.90 -40.29 19.62
C ASN A 135 -6.36 -41.66 19.09
N THR A 136 -6.21 -41.93 17.79
CA THR A 136 -6.67 -43.18 17.20
C THR A 136 -5.79 -44.38 17.53
N ASN A 137 -4.66 -44.22 18.23
CA ASN A 137 -3.73 -45.32 18.56
C ASN A 137 -3.32 -46.15 17.31
N LEU A 138 -3.54 -45.60 16.11
CA LEU A 138 -3.22 -46.21 14.81
C LEU A 138 -1.73 -46.04 14.46
N LEU A 139 -1.02 -45.18 15.19
CA LEU A 139 0.43 -45.25 15.26
C LEU A 139 0.76 -46.43 16.17
N PRO A 140 1.28 -47.55 15.64
CA PRO A 140 1.69 -48.66 16.48
C PRO A 140 2.68 -48.09 17.51
N ALA A 141 2.49 -48.46 18.79
CA ALA A 141 3.29 -48.01 19.93
C ALA A 141 4.79 -48.39 19.88
N GLN A 142 5.30 -48.70 18.68
CA GLN A 142 6.59 -49.31 18.39
C GLN A 142 7.35 -48.58 17.28
N VAL A 143 6.82 -47.48 16.70
CA VAL A 143 7.67 -46.65 15.83
C VAL A 143 8.62 -45.88 16.74
N SER A 144 9.78 -46.47 17.00
CA SER A 144 10.86 -45.80 17.74
C SER A 144 11.27 -44.52 17.01
N GLU A 145 11.69 -43.53 17.79
CA GLU A 145 12.24 -42.27 17.26
C GLU A 145 13.37 -42.53 16.23
N GLU A 146 14.18 -43.57 16.47
CA GLU A 146 15.21 -44.05 15.53
C GLU A 146 14.65 -44.48 14.17
N SER A 147 13.49 -45.15 14.14
CA SER A 147 12.86 -45.58 12.88
C SER A 147 12.41 -44.38 12.05
N LEU A 148 11.89 -43.33 12.70
CA LEU A 148 11.51 -42.08 12.03
C LEU A 148 12.73 -41.32 11.52
N LEU A 149 13.79 -41.21 12.33
CA LEU A 149 15.02 -40.54 11.93
C LEU A 149 15.68 -41.25 10.74
N LYS A 150 15.74 -42.58 10.78
CA LYS A 150 16.24 -43.38 9.66
C LYS A 150 15.41 -43.16 8.39
N ARG A 151 14.08 -43.10 8.51
CA ARG A 151 13.22 -42.84 7.36
C ARG A 151 13.40 -41.43 6.80
N ILE A 152 13.65 -40.44 7.66
CA ILE A 152 13.97 -39.06 7.23
C ILE A 152 15.30 -39.03 6.46
N GLU A 153 16.32 -39.76 6.93
CA GLU A 153 17.59 -39.86 6.21
C GLU A 153 17.46 -40.56 4.85
N GLU A 154 16.70 -41.67 4.77
CA GLU A 154 16.39 -42.33 3.49
C GLU A 154 15.69 -41.37 2.52
N LEU A 155 14.66 -40.65 2.98
CA LEU A 155 13.94 -39.69 2.14
C LEU A 155 14.81 -38.52 1.67
N LYS A 156 15.74 -38.06 2.52
CA LYS A 156 16.72 -37.03 2.13
C LYS A 156 17.68 -37.56 1.06
N ALA A 157 18.09 -38.82 1.13
CA ALA A 157 18.93 -39.44 0.11
C ALA A 157 18.18 -39.61 -1.23
N GLU A 158 16.91 -40.06 -1.18
CA GLU A 158 16.06 -40.17 -2.38
C GLU A 158 15.84 -38.80 -3.06
N LEU A 159 15.66 -37.74 -2.28
CA LEU A 159 15.55 -36.37 -2.81
C LEU A 159 16.84 -35.91 -3.47
N ALA A 160 18.00 -36.17 -2.86
CA ALA A 160 19.29 -35.82 -3.44
C ALA A 160 19.56 -36.56 -4.76
N GLU A 161 19.14 -37.83 -4.88
CA GLU A 161 19.20 -38.56 -6.15
C GLU A 161 18.27 -37.96 -7.22
N LYS A 162 17.07 -37.53 -6.83
CA LYS A 162 16.14 -36.85 -7.76
C LYS A 162 16.70 -35.52 -8.25
N ASP A 163 17.22 -34.68 -7.36
CA ASP A 163 17.83 -33.40 -7.73
C ASP A 163 19.04 -33.60 -8.67
N ALA A 164 19.84 -34.64 -8.43
CA ALA A 164 20.91 -35.03 -9.33
C ALA A 164 20.38 -35.49 -10.71
N SER A 165 19.27 -36.23 -10.75
CA SER A 165 18.66 -36.66 -12.02
C SER A 165 18.03 -35.51 -12.81
N GLU A 166 17.41 -34.54 -12.12
CA GLU A 166 16.80 -33.36 -12.74
C GLU A 166 17.87 -32.40 -13.30
N THR A 167 18.97 -32.21 -12.58
CA THR A 167 20.11 -31.41 -13.07
C THR A 167 20.78 -32.04 -14.31
N MET A 168 20.84 -33.38 -14.40
CA MET A 168 21.30 -34.05 -15.63
C MET A 168 20.29 -33.95 -16.79
N SER A 169 18.98 -33.86 -16.51
CA SER A 169 17.96 -33.65 -17.53
C SER A 169 17.97 -32.20 -18.09
N ALA A 170 18.17 -31.22 -17.21
CA ALA A 170 18.24 -29.80 -17.59
C ALA A 170 19.46 -29.49 -18.49
N THR A 171 20.61 -30.11 -18.23
CA THR A 171 21.82 -29.92 -19.06
C THR A 171 21.70 -30.53 -20.46
N VAL A 172 20.82 -31.51 -20.68
CA VAL A 172 20.53 -32.06 -22.03
C VAL A 172 19.59 -31.15 -22.82
N ALA A 173 18.66 -30.46 -22.15
CA ALA A 173 17.74 -29.52 -22.79
C ALA A 173 18.45 -28.25 -23.30
N GLU A 174 19.47 -27.76 -22.57
CA GLU A 174 20.21 -26.55 -22.94
C GLU A 174 21.16 -26.75 -24.15
N ALA A 175 21.49 -27.99 -24.50
CA ALA A 175 22.29 -28.30 -25.69
C ALA A 175 21.49 -28.35 -27.01
N THR A 176 20.16 -28.22 -26.97
CA THR A 176 19.27 -28.40 -28.14
C THR A 176 18.60 -27.09 -28.62
N THR A 177 18.93 -25.93 -28.04
CA THR A 177 18.45 -24.63 -28.53
C THR A 177 19.25 -24.17 -29.75
N VAL A 178 18.95 -24.80 -30.88
CA VAL A 178 19.31 -24.33 -32.22
C VAL A 178 18.75 -22.92 -32.43
N THR A 179 19.66 -22.05 -32.85
CA THR A 179 19.47 -20.63 -33.15
C THR A 179 18.39 -20.44 -34.21
N ILE A 180 17.23 -19.92 -33.84
CA ILE A 180 16.26 -19.36 -34.78
C ILE A 180 16.36 -17.84 -34.63
N GLU A 181 17.06 -17.22 -35.56
CA GLU A 181 17.13 -15.76 -35.69
C GLU A 181 15.76 -15.25 -36.16
N GLU A 182 15.00 -14.61 -35.26
CA GLU A 182 13.80 -13.86 -35.66
C GLU A 182 14.19 -12.44 -36.13
N PRO A 183 13.65 -12.00 -37.29
CA PRO A 183 13.93 -10.67 -37.82
C PRO A 183 13.19 -9.57 -37.05
N VAL A 184 13.94 -8.51 -36.76
CA VAL A 184 13.52 -7.27 -36.10
C VAL A 184 12.45 -6.54 -36.93
N GLY A 185 11.18 -6.83 -36.65
CA GLY A 185 10.02 -6.11 -37.20
C GLY A 185 9.60 -4.97 -36.28
N GLY A 186 10.06 -3.75 -36.58
CA GLY A 186 9.61 -2.54 -35.90
C GLY A 186 8.13 -2.23 -36.17
N HIS A 187 7.36 -2.05 -35.10
CA HIS A 187 6.02 -1.46 -35.16
C HIS A 187 5.94 -0.22 -34.26
N PRO A 188 5.72 0.98 -34.83
CA PRO A 188 5.44 2.17 -34.03
C PRO A 188 4.02 2.09 -33.47
N HIS A 189 3.91 1.97 -32.15
CA HIS A 189 2.65 2.11 -31.43
C HIS A 189 2.14 3.56 -31.52
N SER A 190 1.18 3.78 -32.41
CA SER A 190 0.34 4.98 -32.42
C SER A 190 -0.67 4.91 -31.28
N TYR A 191 -0.59 5.86 -30.33
CA TYR A 191 -1.60 6.06 -29.28
C TYR A 191 -2.93 6.55 -29.89
N PRO A 192 -4.09 6.01 -29.48
CA PRO A 192 -5.38 6.52 -29.92
C PRO A 192 -5.73 7.85 -29.24
N LYS A 193 -6.18 8.81 -30.07
CA LYS A 193 -6.78 10.09 -29.70
C LYS A 193 -7.93 9.91 -28.70
N ALA A 194 -7.90 10.71 -27.65
CA ALA A 194 -8.99 10.89 -26.71
C ALA A 194 -10.30 11.26 -27.44
N MET A 195 -11.33 10.42 -27.31
CA MET A 195 -12.69 10.77 -27.68
C MET A 195 -13.36 11.50 -26.52
N GLY A 196 -13.74 12.74 -26.78
CA GLY A 196 -14.53 13.57 -25.86
C GLY A 196 -15.89 12.93 -25.60
N SER A 197 -16.15 12.64 -24.33
CA SER A 197 -17.44 12.16 -23.85
C SER A 197 -18.41 13.34 -23.80
N LYS A 198 -19.29 13.43 -24.80
CA LYS A 198 -20.45 14.34 -24.79
C LYS A 198 -21.51 13.73 -23.89
N CYS A 199 -21.78 14.35 -22.74
CA CYS A 199 -22.97 14.10 -21.94
C CYS A 199 -24.22 14.26 -22.83
N ARG A 200 -24.88 13.14 -23.16
CA ARG A 200 -26.25 13.11 -23.68
C ARG A 200 -27.17 12.62 -22.57
N THR A 201 -27.57 13.53 -21.69
CA THR A 201 -28.78 13.36 -20.87
C THR A 201 -29.76 14.46 -21.26
N PRO A 202 -30.96 14.12 -21.76
CA PRO A 202 -32.01 15.09 -22.01
C PRO A 202 -32.60 15.50 -20.65
N GLY A 203 -32.26 16.70 -20.16
CA GLY A 203 -32.78 17.20 -18.88
C GLY A 203 -32.02 18.36 -18.24
N CYS A 204 -30.84 18.75 -18.73
CA CYS A 204 -30.16 19.96 -18.24
C CYS A 204 -30.81 21.21 -18.83
N THR A 205 -31.87 21.71 -18.19
CA THR A 205 -32.34 23.08 -18.37
C THR A 205 -31.34 24.02 -17.71
N ALA A 206 -30.55 24.71 -18.54
CA ALA A 206 -29.73 25.82 -18.12
C ALA A 206 -30.64 26.96 -17.61
N THR A 207 -30.72 27.13 -16.30
CA THR A 207 -31.29 28.34 -15.68
C THR A 207 -30.35 29.50 -15.95
N ARG A 208 -30.76 30.37 -16.90
CA ARG A 208 -30.17 31.69 -17.12
C ARG A 208 -30.31 32.50 -15.83
N GLY A 209 -29.19 32.77 -15.17
CA GLY A 209 -29.12 33.72 -14.07
C GLY A 209 -29.46 35.13 -14.54
N THR A 210 -30.51 35.69 -13.97
CA THR A 210 -30.88 37.10 -14.10
C THR A 210 -29.94 37.96 -13.25
N ALA A 211 -29.46 39.04 -13.85
CA ALA A 211 -28.59 40.03 -13.22
C ALA A 211 -29.32 40.72 -12.05
N PHE A 212 -28.75 40.61 -10.85
CA PHE A 212 -29.19 41.37 -9.68
C PHE A 212 -28.43 42.70 -9.64
N GLN A 213 -29.09 43.78 -10.07
CA GLN A 213 -28.59 45.15 -9.88
C GLN A 213 -28.75 45.54 -8.41
N ALA A 214 -27.63 45.74 -7.71
CA ALA A 214 -27.63 46.36 -6.39
C ALA A 214 -27.97 47.85 -6.53
N ARG A 215 -29.10 48.27 -5.97
CA ARG A 215 -29.44 49.67 -5.75
C ARG A 215 -28.72 50.15 -4.49
N SER A 216 -27.79 51.08 -4.66
CA SER A 216 -27.37 52.02 -3.63
C SER A 216 -28.56 52.88 -3.19
N LYS A 217 -28.71 53.08 -1.88
CA LYS A 217 -29.55 54.13 -1.32
C LYS A 217 -28.77 54.91 -0.24
N PRO A 218 -29.13 56.19 -0.07
CA PRO A 218 -28.30 57.27 0.48
C PRO A 218 -28.12 57.24 1.99
#